data_AF-A0A2W0BC73-F1
#
_entry.id   AF-A0A2W0BC73-F1
#
_cell.length_a   1.000
_cell.length_b   1.000
_cell.length_c   1.000
_cell.angle_alpha   90.00
_cell.angle_beta   90.00
_cell.angle_gamma   90.00
#
_symmetry.space_group_name_H-M   'P 1'
#
loop_
_entity.id
_entity.type
_entity.pdbx_description
1 polymer ?
#
loop_
_entity_poly.entity_id
_entity_poly.type
_entity_poly.pdbx_seq_one_letter_code
_entity_poly.pdbx_strand_id
1 'polypeptide(L)'
;GVIRRILAIVDRVSPYRMLAPDRQTWCDAGILAGTIARLQGVSRTELRRILNDALIFATARRFGHTVLTRNIVDFDLLHQLDPSGKVLFYRV
;
A
#
# COMPACT_ATOMS: atom_id res chain seq x y z
N GLY A 1 28.08 3.06 4.30
CA GLY A 1 27.10 4.18 4.32
C GLY A 1 25.68 3.65 4.29
N VAL A 2 24.69 4.51 4.61
CA VAL A 2 23.25 4.15 4.71
C VAL A 2 22.73 3.45 3.45
N ILE A 3 23.11 3.93 2.25
CA ILE A 3 22.68 3.35 0.96
C ILE A 3 23.04 1.86 0.84
N ARG A 4 24.27 1.46 1.22
CA ARG A 4 24.68 0.04 1.15
C ARG A 4 23.85 -0.86 2.06
N ARG A 5 23.39 -0.35 3.21
CA ARG A 5 22.55 -1.13 4.12
C ARG A 5 21.14 -1.33 3.56
N ILE A 6 20.58 -0.30 2.91
CA ILE A 6 19.27 -0.40 2.25
C ILE A 6 19.35 -1.43 1.11
N LEU A 7 20.36 -1.33 0.24
CA LEU A 7 20.54 -2.28 -0.86
C LEU A 7 20.68 -3.72 -0.35
N ALA A 8 21.49 -3.95 0.68
CA ALA A 8 21.65 -5.27 1.28
C ALA A 8 20.35 -5.87 1.86
N ILE A 9 19.36 -5.03 2.23
CA ILE A 9 18.03 -5.50 2.66
C ILE A 9 17.18 -5.83 1.44
N VAL A 10 17.18 -4.95 0.43
CA VAL A 10 16.43 -5.16 -0.82
C VAL A 10 16.89 -6.44 -1.52
N ASP A 11 18.20 -6.69 -1.58
CA ASP A 11 18.81 -7.86 -2.23
C ASP A 11 18.46 -9.18 -1.52
N ARG A 12 18.02 -9.14 -0.24
CA ARG A 12 17.52 -10.33 0.48
C ARG A 12 16.10 -10.71 0.07
N VAL A 13 15.34 -9.77 -0.49
CA VAL A 13 14.00 -10.05 -0.99
C VAL A 13 14.15 -10.71 -2.34
N SER A 14 13.73 -11.96 -2.42
CA SER A 14 13.79 -12.67 -3.68
C SER A 14 12.94 -11.96 -4.77
N PRO A 15 13.43 -11.87 -6.03
CA PRO A 15 12.63 -11.41 -7.15
C PRO A 15 11.29 -12.14 -7.31
N TYR A 16 11.25 -13.45 -7.03
CA TYR A 16 10.01 -14.25 -7.09
C TYR A 16 9.03 -13.95 -5.93
N ARG A 17 9.42 -13.09 -4.98
CA ARG A 17 8.56 -12.58 -3.90
C ARG A 17 8.18 -11.10 -4.10
N MET A 18 8.58 -10.48 -5.21
CA MET A 18 8.21 -9.10 -5.54
C MET A 18 7.08 -9.08 -6.56
N LEU A 19 6.02 -8.35 -6.24
CA LEU A 19 4.92 -8.08 -7.15
C LEU A 19 5.02 -6.64 -7.63
N ALA A 20 5.05 -6.44 -8.94
CA ALA A 20 5.02 -5.12 -9.54
C ALA A 20 3.57 -4.70 -9.85
N PRO A 21 3.11 -3.51 -9.41
CA PRO A 21 1.80 -2.99 -9.77
C PRO A 21 1.74 -2.71 -11.28
N ASP A 22 0.70 -3.23 -11.94
CA ASP A 22 0.42 -2.93 -13.33
C ASP A 22 -0.33 -1.60 -13.50
N ARG A 23 -0.58 -1.19 -14.75
CA ARG A 23 -1.28 0.05 -15.05
C ARG A 23 -2.63 0.17 -14.32
N GLN A 24 -3.42 -0.90 -14.30
CA GLN A 24 -4.73 -0.87 -13.63
C GLN A 24 -4.58 -0.69 -12.12
N THR A 25 -3.61 -1.37 -11.52
CA THR A 25 -3.29 -1.24 -10.09
C THR A 25 -2.89 0.20 -9.73
N TRP A 26 -2.13 0.88 -10.60
CA TRP A 26 -1.82 2.31 -10.44
C TRP A 26 -3.06 3.20 -10.52
N CYS A 27 -3.98 2.93 -11.45
CA CYS A 27 -5.23 3.66 -11.56
C CYS A 27 -6.10 3.47 -10.30
N ASP A 28 -6.29 2.23 -9.87
CA ASP A 28 -7.10 1.89 -8.68
C ASP A 28 -6.52 2.53 -7.43
N ALA A 29 -5.20 2.44 -7.22
CA ALA A 29 -4.52 3.07 -6.09
C ALA A 29 -4.64 4.60 -6.11
N GLY A 30 -4.57 5.23 -7.29
CA GLY A 30 -4.75 6.66 -7.46
C GLY A 30 -6.17 7.12 -7.10
N ILE A 31 -7.19 6.35 -7.49
CA ILE A 31 -8.59 6.62 -7.14
C ILE A 31 -8.77 6.53 -5.62
N LEU A 32 -8.29 5.45 -4.99
CA LEU A 32 -8.38 5.25 -3.55
C LEU A 32 -7.67 6.36 -2.77
N ALA A 33 -6.40 6.63 -3.08
CA ALA A 33 -5.63 7.67 -2.41
C ALA A 33 -6.20 9.07 -2.62
N GLY A 34 -6.66 9.38 -3.83
CA GLY A 34 -7.29 10.65 -4.15
C GLY A 34 -8.66 10.84 -3.48
N THR A 35 -9.37 9.75 -3.18
CA THR A 35 -10.63 9.75 -2.45
C THR A 35 -10.38 10.02 -0.97
N ILE A 36 -9.47 9.27 -0.35
CA ILE A 36 -9.05 9.49 1.04
C ILE A 36 -8.55 10.93 1.23
N ALA A 37 -7.73 11.43 0.32
CA ALA A 37 -7.17 12.77 0.43
C ALA A 37 -8.25 13.87 0.44
N ARG A 38 -9.31 13.72 -0.36
CA ARG A 38 -10.44 14.66 -0.37
C ARG A 38 -11.29 14.56 0.88
N LEU A 39 -11.53 13.34 1.38
CA LEU A 39 -12.36 13.12 2.57
C LEU A 39 -11.67 13.54 3.87
N GLN A 40 -10.34 13.37 3.94
CA GLN A 40 -9.55 13.60 5.16
C GLN A 40 -8.78 14.93 5.15
N GLY A 41 -8.83 15.71 4.06
CA GLY A 41 -8.15 17.00 3.97
C GLY A 41 -6.62 16.91 4.07
N VAL A 42 -6.03 15.82 3.56
CA VAL A 42 -4.61 15.49 3.77
C VAL A 42 -3.67 16.41 2.99
N SER A 43 -2.47 16.65 3.54
CA SER A 43 -1.42 17.39 2.86
C SER A 43 -0.84 16.62 1.65
N ARG A 44 -0.12 17.32 0.78
CA ARG A 44 0.56 16.71 -0.37
C ARG A 44 1.59 15.64 0.03
N THR A 45 2.23 15.81 1.20
CA THR A 45 3.18 14.84 1.74
C THR A 45 2.48 13.56 2.18
N GLU A 46 1.34 13.69 2.86
CA GLU A 46 0.50 12.57 3.28
C GLU A 46 -0.11 11.85 2.08
N LEU A 47 -0.51 12.56 1.03
CA LEU A 47 -1.02 11.96 -0.21
C LEU A 47 -0.02 10.97 -0.82
N ARG A 48 1.29 11.32 -0.85
CA ARG A 48 2.32 10.40 -1.37
C ARG A 48 2.42 9.13 -0.53
N ARG A 49 2.30 9.25 0.81
CA ARG A 49 2.31 8.12 1.74
C ARG A 49 1.09 7.22 1.51
N ILE A 50 -0.11 7.81 1.44
CA ILE A 50 -1.37 7.10 1.21
C ILE A 50 -1.36 6.40 -0.16
N LEU A 51 -0.80 7.04 -1.19
CA LEU A 51 -0.67 6.41 -2.51
C LEU A 51 0.17 5.13 -2.47
N ASN A 52 1.28 5.12 -1.71
CA ASN A 52 2.10 3.92 -1.57
C ASN A 52 1.33 2.79 -0.85
N ASP A 53 0.59 3.13 0.21
CA ASP A 53 -0.23 2.15 0.94
C ASP A 53 -1.38 1.64 0.07
N ALA A 54 -2.00 2.51 -0.74
CA ALA A 54 -3.01 2.14 -1.72
C ALA A 54 -2.45 1.21 -2.83
N LEU A 55 -1.21 1.42 -3.27
CA LEU A 55 -0.54 0.51 -4.22
C LEU A 55 -0.32 -0.87 -3.62
N ILE A 56 0.12 -0.95 -2.36
CA ILE A 56 0.28 -2.23 -1.65
C ILE A 56 -1.08 -2.94 -1.54
N PHE A 57 -2.12 -2.21 -1.12
CA PHE A 57 -3.48 -2.73 -0.98
C PHE A 57 -4.05 -3.23 -2.32
N ALA A 58 -4.01 -2.41 -3.36
CA ALA A 58 -4.54 -2.76 -4.69
C ALA A 58 -3.76 -3.92 -5.33
N THR A 59 -2.43 -3.95 -5.15
CA THR A 59 -1.61 -5.08 -5.63
C THR A 59 -2.00 -6.36 -4.91
N ALA A 60 -2.10 -6.34 -3.57
CA ALA A 60 -2.48 -7.52 -2.79
C ALA A 60 -3.88 -8.02 -3.20
N ARG A 61 -4.85 -7.12 -3.33
CA ARG A 61 -6.20 -7.43 -3.81
C ARG A 61 -6.18 -8.10 -5.18
N ARG A 62 -5.46 -7.53 -6.15
CA ARG A 62 -5.36 -8.08 -7.52
C ARG A 62 -4.83 -9.52 -7.55
N PHE A 63 -3.91 -9.86 -6.66
CA PHE A 63 -3.34 -11.21 -6.54
C PHE A 63 -4.05 -12.10 -5.50
N GLY A 64 -5.14 -11.63 -4.88
CA GLY A 64 -5.89 -12.39 -3.87
C GLY A 64 -5.16 -12.56 -2.54
N HIS A 65 -4.12 -11.78 -2.28
CA HIS A 65 -3.33 -11.80 -1.04
C HIS A 65 -3.96 -10.97 0.07
N THR A 66 -3.53 -11.24 1.30
CA THR A 66 -3.91 -10.45 2.49
C THR A 66 -2.76 -9.55 2.89
N VAL A 67 -3.02 -8.26 3.10
CA VAL A 67 -2.03 -7.33 3.64
C VAL A 67 -1.93 -7.52 5.15
N LEU A 68 -0.75 -7.88 5.66
CA LEU A 68 -0.44 -7.89 7.08
C LEU A 68 0.20 -6.57 7.48
N THR A 69 -0.44 -5.77 8.33
CA THR A 69 0.04 -4.42 8.65
C THR A 69 -0.29 -3.96 10.06
N ARG A 70 0.60 -3.13 10.62
CA ARG A 70 0.34 -2.34 11.84
C ARG A 70 -0.24 -0.96 11.54
N ASN A 71 -0.19 -0.52 10.28
CA ASN A 71 -0.75 0.77 9.87
C ASN A 71 -2.27 0.65 9.74
N ILE A 72 -2.96 0.66 10.88
CA ILE A 72 -4.41 0.50 10.92
C ILE A 72 -5.11 1.66 10.22
N VAL A 73 -4.63 2.90 10.43
CA VAL A 73 -5.33 4.12 9.98
C VAL A 73 -5.54 4.13 8.46
N ASP A 74 -4.47 3.98 7.68
CA ASP A 74 -4.60 4.04 6.21
C ASP A 74 -5.31 2.81 5.65
N PHE A 75 -4.96 1.62 6.13
CA PHE A 75 -5.50 0.39 5.55
C PHE A 75 -6.93 0.11 5.95
N ASP A 76 -7.41 0.61 7.10
CA ASP A 76 -8.82 0.58 7.45
C ASP A 76 -9.63 1.49 6.51
N LEU A 77 -9.15 2.72 6.25
CA LEU A 77 -9.79 3.62 5.27
C LEU A 77 -9.82 3.02 3.86
N LEU A 78 -8.72 2.40 3.41
CA LEU A 78 -8.66 1.73 2.12
C LEU A 78 -9.65 0.56 2.04
N HIS A 79 -9.74 -0.25 3.10
CA HIS A 79 -10.65 -1.39 3.17
C HIS A 79 -12.13 -0.96 3.26
N GLN A 80 -12.44 0.16 3.91
CA GLN A 80 -13.78 0.74 3.90
C GLN A 80 -14.21 1.21 2.50
N LEU A 81 -13.28 1.75 1.70
CA LEU A 81 -13.56 2.19 0.32
C LEU A 81 -13.65 1.02 -0.68
N ASP A 82 -12.89 -0.06 -0.45
CA ASP A 82 -12.88 -1.25 -1.28
C ASP A 82 -12.87 -2.53 -0.41
N PRO A 83 -14.05 -3.07 -0.05
CA PRO A 83 -14.15 -4.24 0.82
C PRO A 83 -13.74 -5.56 0.15
N SER A 84 -13.34 -5.54 -1.12
CA SER A 84 -12.87 -6.76 -1.81
C SER A 84 -11.39 -7.07 -1.52
N GLY A 85 -10.63 -6.11 -0.98
CA GLY A 85 -9.30 -6.35 -0.45
C GLY A 85 -9.32 -7.06 0.91
N LYS A 86 -8.23 -7.74 1.27
CA LYS A 86 -8.09 -8.44 2.56
C LYS A 86 -6.99 -7.80 3.39
N VAL A 87 -7.29 -7.43 4.63
CA VAL A 87 -6.32 -6.83 5.55
C VAL A 87 -6.37 -7.55 6.89
N LEU A 88 -5.19 -7.91 7.41
CA LEU A 88 -5.00 -8.43 8.75
C LEU A 88 -4.18 -7.41 9.56
N PHE A 89 -4.83 -6.85 10.59
CA PHE A 89 -4.19 -5.90 11.48
C PHE A 89 -3.46 -6.58 12.63
N TYR A 90 -2.32 -6.03 13.02
CA TYR A 90 -1.65 -6.41 14.26
C TYR A 90 -1.23 -5.19 15.08
N ARG A 91 -1.09 -5.40 16.39
CA ARG A 91 -0.52 -4.45 17.35
C ARG A 91 0.57 -5.20 18.13
N VAL A 92 1.63 -4.49 18.50
CA VAL A 92 2.74 -5.00 19.34
C VAL A 92 2.69 -4.26 20.66
#